data_AF-A0A5A7VY67-F1
#
_entry.id   AF-A0A5A7VY67-F1
#
_cell.length_a   1.000
_cell.length_b   1.000
_cell.length_c   1.000
_cell.angle_alpha   90.00
_cell.angle_beta   90.00
_cell.angle_gamma   90.00
#
_symmetry.space_group_name_H-M   'P 1'
#
loop_
_entity.id
_entity.type
_entity.pdbx_description
1 polymer ?
#
loop_
_entity_poly.entity_id
_entity_poly.type
_entity_poly.pdbx_seq_one_letter_code
_entity_poly.pdbx_strand_id
1 'polypeptide(L)'
;MNASSEFSRTFQAIWYRASNAHVDQEVTTALIKEWAIDRGIHDAMAEDASVGRFVKIPVVVLRTGDTQAIFPKVPYRKDPTWQSRRLAMDAQAALWAKVEWFCPLWVGMGDASKLLGDISHVSRERAIPLFHYHTSTLYTLSFQAVCIAQILSQAPSLNELVPLAREAYLAFYSGYRSSSIAALIPTLEGGLSRIRPHTRSEKLFVRIDRIFDKAIATASEWHFEMRGEQKIWVPQEYLTCDFLFSQDEVVFTLETYRRWLKTSFFADTDQYDGPTALNRHMFAHNIHLSWQQPSNFERLVVALATLGFVESWYDATHAISPLFPEINDESTELWQQGVRNAEIQALIRRRSGPGPRL
;
A
#
# COMPACT_ATOMS: atom_id res chain seq x y z
N MET A 1 8.04 -38.26 7.57
CA MET A 1 7.53 -37.21 6.65
C MET A 1 6.45 -36.45 7.39
N ASN A 2 6.47 -35.11 7.39
CA ASN A 2 5.53 -34.30 8.17
C ASN A 2 4.13 -34.39 7.54
N ALA A 3 3.11 -34.78 8.31
CA ALA A 3 1.71 -34.87 7.86
C ALA A 3 1.22 -33.59 7.14
N SER A 4 1.70 -32.42 7.56
CA SER A 4 1.42 -31.12 6.92
C SER A 4 1.87 -31.03 5.45
N SER A 5 2.95 -31.74 5.07
CA SER A 5 3.44 -31.75 3.69
C SER A 5 2.66 -32.73 2.80
N GLU A 6 2.07 -33.76 3.40
CA GLU A 6 1.27 -34.77 2.71
C GLU A 6 -0.13 -34.24 2.38
N PHE A 7 -0.78 -33.54 3.33
CA PHE A 7 -2.03 -32.82 3.08
C PHE A 7 -1.88 -31.76 1.99
N SER A 8 -0.81 -30.97 2.03
CA SER A 8 -0.55 -29.93 1.01
C SER A 8 -0.43 -30.52 -0.41
N ARG A 9 0.29 -31.64 -0.57
CA ARG A 9 0.38 -32.35 -1.87
C ARG A 9 -0.97 -32.90 -2.32
N THR A 10 -1.75 -33.44 -1.37
CA THR A 10 -3.07 -34.00 -1.66
C THR A 10 -4.03 -32.92 -2.15
N PHE A 11 -4.14 -31.80 -1.43
CA PHE A 11 -4.97 -30.66 -1.84
C PHE A 11 -4.51 -30.04 -3.15
N GLN A 12 -3.20 -29.90 -3.35
CA GLN A 12 -2.66 -29.41 -4.62
C GLN A 12 -3.07 -30.31 -5.79
N ALA A 13 -3.02 -31.63 -5.62
CA ALA A 13 -3.40 -32.57 -6.67
C ALA A 13 -4.93 -32.65 -6.87
N ILE A 14 -5.75 -32.39 -5.85
CA ILE A 14 -7.20 -32.18 -6.00
C ILE A 14 -7.45 -30.90 -6.81
N TRP A 15 -6.75 -29.81 -6.49
CA TRP A 15 -6.86 -28.55 -7.21
C TRP A 15 -6.41 -28.65 -8.67
N TYR A 16 -5.33 -29.37 -8.97
CA TYR A 16 -4.95 -29.64 -10.36
C TYR A 16 -6.00 -30.44 -11.12
N ARG A 17 -6.69 -31.37 -10.45
CA ARG A 17 -7.84 -32.07 -11.06
C ARG A 17 -8.99 -31.09 -11.30
N ALA A 18 -9.31 -30.24 -10.33
CA ALA A 18 -10.38 -29.24 -10.43
C ALA A 18 -10.14 -28.19 -11.54
N SER A 19 -8.90 -27.70 -11.67
CA SER A 19 -8.55 -26.67 -12.64
C SER A 19 -8.42 -27.19 -14.08
N ASN A 20 -8.15 -28.49 -14.23
CA ASN A 20 -8.05 -29.17 -15.54
C ASN A 20 -9.31 -29.93 -15.95
N ALA A 21 -10.23 -30.25 -15.02
CA ALA A 21 -11.55 -30.75 -15.36
C ALA A 21 -12.22 -29.72 -16.28
N HIS A 22 -12.75 -30.19 -17.41
CA HIS A 22 -13.14 -29.37 -18.55
C HIS A 22 -14.02 -28.16 -18.16
N VAL A 23 -13.85 -27.10 -18.95
CA VAL A 23 -14.30 -25.70 -18.82
C VAL A 23 -15.77 -25.48 -18.40
N ASP A 24 -16.60 -26.51 -18.41
CA ASP A 24 -18.06 -26.42 -18.27
C ASP A 24 -18.62 -27.00 -16.97
N GLN A 25 -17.79 -27.62 -16.11
CA GLN A 25 -18.22 -28.08 -14.78
C GLN A 25 -17.65 -27.20 -13.68
N GLU A 26 -18.53 -26.44 -13.01
CA GLU A 26 -18.21 -25.72 -11.78
C GLU A 26 -17.74 -26.71 -10.70
N VAL A 27 -16.73 -26.33 -9.92
CA VAL A 27 -16.27 -27.16 -8.81
C VAL A 27 -17.36 -27.22 -7.75
N THR A 28 -17.88 -28.42 -7.49
CA THR A 28 -18.96 -28.65 -6.51
C THR A 28 -18.45 -29.34 -5.25
N THR A 29 -19.21 -29.21 -4.16
CA THR A 29 -18.96 -29.91 -2.89
C THR A 29 -18.88 -31.43 -3.07
N ALA A 30 -19.74 -32.00 -3.90
CA ALA A 30 -19.78 -33.43 -4.19
C ALA A 30 -18.48 -33.92 -4.84
N LEU A 31 -18.00 -33.21 -5.87
CA LEU A 31 -16.76 -33.56 -6.57
C LEU A 31 -15.54 -33.45 -5.66
N ILE A 32 -15.41 -32.36 -4.92
CA ILE A 32 -14.27 -32.17 -4.00
C ILE A 32 -14.28 -33.26 -2.91
N LYS A 33 -15.45 -33.61 -2.37
CA LYS A 33 -15.57 -34.68 -1.38
C LYS A 33 -15.20 -36.05 -1.96
N GLU A 34 -15.69 -36.38 -3.15
CA GLU A 34 -15.33 -37.61 -3.86
C GLU A 34 -13.82 -37.70 -4.07
N TRP A 35 -13.19 -36.65 -4.60
CA TRP A 35 -11.75 -36.62 -4.87
C TRP A 35 -10.90 -36.63 -3.61
N ALA A 36 -11.41 -36.12 -2.50
CA ALA A 36 -10.76 -36.24 -1.19
C ALA A 36 -10.78 -37.69 -0.69
N ILE A 37 -11.92 -38.38 -0.81
CA ILE A 37 -12.07 -39.80 -0.44
C ILE A 37 -11.18 -40.69 -1.30
N ASP A 38 -11.13 -40.45 -2.63
CA ASP A 38 -10.22 -41.15 -3.56
C ASP A 38 -8.74 -41.05 -3.15
N ARG A 39 -8.40 -40.00 -2.41
CA ARG A 39 -7.04 -39.70 -1.93
C ARG A 39 -6.82 -40.07 -0.47
N GLY A 40 -7.71 -40.85 0.13
CA GLY A 40 -7.57 -41.39 1.49
C GLY A 40 -8.04 -40.45 2.60
N ILE A 41 -8.75 -39.36 2.28
CA ILE A 41 -9.33 -38.44 3.25
C ILE A 41 -10.81 -38.81 3.47
N HIS A 42 -11.05 -39.77 4.35
CA HIS A 42 -12.39 -40.35 4.54
C HIS A 42 -13.34 -39.48 5.40
N ASP A 43 -12.81 -38.72 6.35
CA ASP A 43 -13.60 -37.87 7.27
C ASP A 43 -13.78 -36.43 6.77
N ALA A 44 -13.65 -36.21 5.46
CA ALA A 44 -13.68 -34.88 4.87
C ALA A 44 -15.11 -34.30 4.83
N MET A 45 -15.27 -33.08 5.34
CA MET A 45 -16.50 -32.30 5.20
C MET A 45 -16.30 -31.21 4.14
N ALA A 46 -17.10 -31.24 3.07
CA ALA A 46 -17.08 -30.23 2.02
C ALA A 46 -18.32 -29.35 2.11
N GLU A 47 -18.14 -28.04 2.13
CA GLU A 47 -19.22 -27.04 2.17
C GLU A 47 -18.97 -25.92 1.17
N ASP A 48 -20.06 -25.33 0.67
CA ASP A 48 -19.99 -24.11 -0.13
C ASP A 48 -19.80 -22.92 0.80
N ALA A 49 -18.88 -22.03 0.45
CA ALA A 49 -18.61 -20.82 1.21
C ALA A 49 -18.23 -19.65 0.29
N SER A 50 -18.06 -18.48 0.91
CA SER A 50 -17.53 -17.30 0.26
C SER A 50 -16.43 -16.71 1.12
N VAL A 51 -15.20 -16.69 0.59
CA VAL A 51 -13.99 -16.31 1.35
C VAL A 51 -13.34 -15.08 0.72
N GLY A 52 -12.83 -14.19 1.56
CA GLY A 52 -12.15 -12.96 1.18
C GLY A 52 -12.45 -11.85 2.18
N ARG A 53 -11.45 -11.05 2.55
CA ARG A 53 -11.62 -9.94 3.50
C ARG A 53 -12.44 -8.79 2.90
N PHE A 54 -12.12 -8.41 1.67
CA PHE A 54 -12.78 -7.30 0.96
C PHE A 54 -13.73 -7.84 -0.09
N VAL A 55 -13.20 -8.33 -1.22
CA VAL A 55 -14.01 -9.04 -2.19
C VAL A 55 -13.99 -10.53 -1.90
N LYS A 56 -15.17 -11.11 -1.71
CA LYS A 56 -15.32 -12.54 -1.47
C LYS A 56 -15.47 -13.29 -2.79
N ILE A 57 -14.84 -14.46 -2.87
CA ILE A 57 -14.96 -15.39 -4.00
C ILE A 57 -15.75 -16.63 -3.59
N PRO A 58 -16.54 -17.24 -4.50
CA PRO A 58 -17.20 -18.50 -4.24
C PRO A 58 -16.19 -19.64 -4.21
N VAL A 59 -16.26 -20.46 -3.16
CA VAL A 59 -15.33 -21.57 -2.92
C VAL A 59 -16.06 -22.79 -2.38
N VAL A 60 -15.42 -23.94 -2.50
CA VAL A 60 -15.69 -25.14 -1.69
C VAL A 60 -14.62 -25.22 -0.61
N VAL A 61 -15.04 -25.26 0.65
CA VAL A 61 -14.15 -25.47 1.80
C VAL A 61 -14.19 -26.95 2.16
N LEU A 62 -13.03 -27.60 2.14
CA LEU A 62 -12.85 -28.97 2.61
C LEU A 62 -12.21 -28.94 4.00
N ARG A 63 -12.90 -29.43 5.02
CA ARG A 63 -12.42 -29.50 6.40
C ARG A 63 -12.02 -30.93 6.75
N THR A 64 -10.83 -31.07 7.35
CA THR A 64 -10.24 -32.35 7.77
C THR A 64 -9.48 -32.16 9.09
N GLY A 65 -10.11 -32.49 10.21
CA GLY A 65 -9.56 -32.19 11.54
C GLY A 65 -9.25 -30.70 11.69
N ASP A 66 -8.00 -30.36 12.04
CA ASP A 66 -7.53 -28.98 12.23
C ASP A 66 -7.06 -28.30 10.93
N THR A 67 -7.28 -28.93 9.77
CA THR A 67 -6.86 -28.42 8.46
C THR A 67 -8.07 -28.12 7.59
N GLN A 68 -7.98 -27.04 6.84
CA GLN A 68 -8.95 -26.66 5.82
C GLN A 68 -8.26 -26.43 4.50
N ALA A 69 -8.94 -26.74 3.40
CA ALA A 69 -8.51 -26.42 2.06
C ALA A 69 -9.62 -25.64 1.34
N ILE A 70 -9.23 -24.51 0.76
CA ILE A 70 -10.13 -23.63 0.00
C ILE A 70 -9.95 -23.95 -1.48
N PHE A 71 -11.03 -24.36 -2.14
CA PHE A 71 -11.06 -24.64 -3.58
C PHE A 71 -11.98 -23.64 -4.28
N PRO A 72 -11.44 -22.64 -4.99
CA PRO A 72 -12.24 -21.70 -5.77
C PRO A 72 -13.10 -22.42 -6.80
N LYS A 73 -14.36 -21.99 -6.92
CA LYS A 73 -15.32 -22.65 -7.82
C LYS A 73 -14.99 -22.48 -9.30
N VAL A 74 -14.36 -21.35 -9.63
CA VAL A 74 -13.97 -20.97 -10.99
C VAL A 74 -12.53 -20.44 -10.95
N PRO A 75 -11.64 -20.88 -11.85
CA PRO A 75 -10.33 -20.26 -12.02
C PRO A 75 -10.46 -18.76 -12.29
N TYR A 76 -9.81 -17.90 -11.49
CA TYR A 76 -10.00 -16.44 -11.58
C TYR A 76 -9.74 -15.85 -12.97
N ARG A 77 -8.81 -16.42 -13.75
CA ARG A 77 -8.54 -15.98 -15.13
C ARG A 77 -9.70 -16.20 -16.09
N LYS A 78 -10.66 -17.06 -15.73
CA LYS A 78 -11.88 -17.34 -16.47
C LYS A 78 -13.11 -16.67 -15.85
N ASP A 79 -12.98 -16.03 -14.69
CA ASP A 79 -14.06 -15.30 -14.02
C ASP A 79 -14.21 -13.90 -14.64
N PRO A 80 -15.32 -13.62 -15.35
CA PRO A 80 -15.55 -12.31 -15.96
C PRO A 80 -15.62 -11.18 -14.92
N THR A 81 -16.09 -11.48 -13.70
CA THR A 81 -16.17 -10.48 -12.63
C THR A 81 -14.78 -10.10 -12.14
N TRP A 82 -13.87 -11.06 -12.02
CA TRP A 82 -12.47 -10.80 -11.69
C TRP A 82 -11.79 -9.98 -12.78
N GLN A 83 -11.97 -10.36 -14.06
CA GLN A 83 -11.39 -9.64 -15.19
C GLN A 83 -11.87 -8.19 -15.25
N SER A 84 -13.18 -7.96 -15.08
CA SER A 84 -13.75 -6.61 -15.06
C SER A 84 -13.20 -5.78 -13.91
N ARG A 85 -13.04 -6.36 -12.71
CA ARG A 85 -12.46 -5.67 -11.55
C ARG A 85 -10.98 -5.37 -11.74
N ARG A 86 -10.23 -6.31 -12.32
CA ARG A 86 -8.82 -6.12 -12.65
C ARG A 86 -8.63 -4.95 -13.61
N LEU A 87 -9.42 -4.88 -14.69
CA LEU A 87 -9.41 -3.75 -15.61
C LEU A 87 -9.72 -2.42 -14.93
N ALA A 88 -10.72 -2.38 -14.04
CA ALA A 88 -11.06 -1.18 -13.28
C ALA A 88 -9.93 -0.72 -12.35
N MET A 89 -9.30 -1.65 -11.63
CA MET A 89 -8.17 -1.34 -10.72
C MET A 89 -6.92 -0.91 -11.49
N ASP A 90 -6.64 -1.51 -12.65
CA ASP A 90 -5.54 -1.06 -13.50
C ASP A 90 -5.77 0.37 -14.03
N ALA A 91 -7.01 0.70 -14.42
CA ALA A 91 -7.37 2.08 -14.80
C ALA A 91 -7.22 3.05 -13.62
N GLN A 92 -7.63 2.64 -12.42
CA GLN A 92 -7.46 3.44 -11.20
C GLN A 92 -5.97 3.66 -10.87
N ALA A 93 -5.14 2.62 -10.95
CA ALA A 93 -3.70 2.73 -10.74
C ALA A 93 -3.02 3.67 -11.76
N ALA A 94 -3.48 3.66 -13.01
CA ALA A 94 -2.99 4.59 -14.02
C ALA A 94 -3.33 6.06 -13.69
N LEU A 95 -4.50 6.32 -13.09
CA LEU A 95 -4.85 7.66 -12.62
C LEU A 95 -3.98 8.13 -11.44
N TRP A 96 -3.65 7.24 -10.51
CA TRP A 96 -2.67 7.56 -9.45
C TRP A 96 -1.29 7.86 -10.03
N ALA A 97 -0.81 7.03 -10.95
CA ALA A 97 0.47 7.24 -11.63
C ALA A 97 0.51 8.57 -12.41
N LYS A 98 -0.59 8.97 -13.04
CA LYS A 98 -0.72 10.25 -13.76
C LYS A 98 -0.38 11.45 -12.89
N VAL A 99 -0.78 11.44 -11.61
CA VAL A 99 -0.49 12.52 -10.65
C VAL A 99 0.76 12.27 -9.81
N GLU A 100 1.57 11.28 -10.20
CA GLU A 100 2.78 10.84 -9.52
C GLU A 100 2.53 10.49 -8.06
N TRP A 101 1.48 9.71 -7.85
CA TRP A 101 1.05 9.27 -6.53
C TRP A 101 0.66 7.80 -6.54
N PHE A 102 0.38 7.26 -5.36
CA PHE A 102 -0.12 5.91 -5.14
C PHE A 102 -1.49 5.97 -4.47
N CYS A 103 -2.18 4.83 -4.34
CA CYS A 103 -3.45 4.80 -3.63
C CYS A 103 -3.21 5.00 -2.13
N PRO A 104 -3.66 6.11 -1.51
CA PRO A 104 -3.39 6.37 -0.11
C PRO A 104 -4.22 5.45 0.81
N LEU A 105 -3.59 4.95 1.87
CA LEU A 105 -4.21 4.01 2.82
C LEU A 105 -5.34 4.63 3.66
N TRP A 106 -5.15 5.87 4.09
CA TRP A 106 -6.00 6.53 5.09
C TRP A 106 -6.90 7.62 4.53
N VAL A 107 -7.16 7.60 3.23
CA VAL A 107 -8.15 8.47 2.59
C VAL A 107 -9.38 7.63 2.29
N GLY A 108 -10.56 8.12 2.68
CA GLY A 108 -11.81 7.41 2.43
C GLY A 108 -12.05 7.21 0.93
N MET A 109 -12.63 6.06 0.56
CA MET A 109 -12.88 5.71 -0.84
C MET A 109 -13.75 6.74 -1.58
N GLY A 110 -14.66 7.43 -0.88
CA GLY A 110 -15.45 8.52 -1.45
C GLY A 110 -14.59 9.70 -1.90
N ASP A 111 -13.65 10.15 -1.07
CA ASP A 111 -12.75 11.26 -1.39
C ASP A 111 -11.74 10.87 -2.47
N ALA A 112 -11.20 9.65 -2.39
CA ALA A 112 -10.33 9.11 -3.42
C ALA A 112 -11.06 9.05 -4.77
N SER A 113 -12.30 8.56 -4.81
CA SER A 113 -13.10 8.48 -6.04
C SER A 113 -13.40 9.86 -6.62
N LYS A 114 -13.70 10.84 -5.77
CA LYS A 114 -13.93 12.24 -6.19
C LYS A 114 -12.67 12.85 -6.81
N LEU A 115 -11.53 12.71 -6.14
CA LEU A 115 -10.23 13.17 -6.65
C LEU A 115 -9.93 12.53 -8.02
N LEU A 116 -10.07 11.20 -8.12
CA LEU A 116 -9.77 10.47 -9.34
C LEU A 116 -10.73 10.82 -10.48
N GLY A 117 -12.01 11.06 -10.17
CA GLY A 117 -13.01 11.56 -11.10
C GLY A 117 -12.58 12.87 -11.73
N ASP A 118 -12.18 13.85 -10.91
CA ASP A 118 -11.77 15.19 -11.39
C ASP A 118 -10.53 15.17 -12.28
N ILE A 119 -9.61 14.22 -12.07
CA ILE A 119 -8.39 14.12 -12.87
C ILE A 119 -8.52 13.21 -14.10
N SER A 120 -9.59 12.43 -14.22
CA SER A 120 -9.70 11.34 -15.20
C SER A 120 -9.57 11.81 -16.65
N HIS A 121 -10.27 12.90 -17.02
CA HIS A 121 -10.39 13.37 -18.41
C HIS A 121 -9.54 14.60 -18.75
N VAL A 122 -8.61 15.00 -17.90
CA VAL A 122 -7.73 16.17 -18.13
C VAL A 122 -6.30 15.75 -18.50
N SER A 123 -5.44 16.69 -18.94
CA SER A 123 -4.01 16.37 -19.16
C SER A 123 -3.27 16.11 -17.85
N ARG A 124 -2.04 15.58 -17.93
CA ARG A 124 -1.18 15.35 -16.75
C ARG A 124 -0.89 16.66 -16.01
N GLU A 125 -0.57 17.71 -16.75
CA GLU A 125 -0.24 19.04 -16.25
C GLU A 125 -1.43 19.66 -15.53
N ARG A 126 -2.66 19.44 -16.04
CA ARG A 126 -3.88 19.94 -15.40
C ARG A 126 -4.31 19.09 -14.21
N ALA A 127 -4.02 17.80 -14.22
CA ALA A 127 -4.34 16.90 -13.11
C ALA A 127 -3.57 17.25 -11.82
N ILE A 128 -2.33 17.72 -11.93
CA ILE A 128 -1.48 18.03 -10.76
C ILE A 128 -2.08 19.12 -9.86
N PRO A 129 -2.48 20.32 -10.36
CA PRO A 129 -3.16 21.31 -9.52
C PRO A 129 -4.47 20.82 -8.88
N LEU A 130 -5.26 20.00 -9.60
CA LEU A 130 -6.49 19.43 -9.07
C LEU A 130 -6.19 18.44 -7.93
N PHE A 131 -5.18 17.59 -8.13
CA PHE A 131 -4.69 16.70 -7.09
C PHE A 131 -4.23 17.50 -5.86
N HIS A 132 -3.43 18.57 -6.04
CA HIS A 132 -2.98 19.41 -4.92
C HIS A 132 -4.13 20.05 -4.16
N TYR A 133 -5.18 20.48 -4.86
CA TYR A 133 -6.37 21.02 -4.22
C TYR A 133 -7.01 19.97 -3.30
N HIS A 134 -7.26 18.76 -3.80
CA HIS A 134 -7.83 17.68 -2.98
C HIS A 134 -6.92 17.31 -1.82
N THR A 135 -5.62 17.09 -2.06
CA THR A 135 -4.69 16.70 -0.98
C THR A 135 -4.55 17.74 0.10
N SER A 136 -4.65 19.04 -0.22
CA SER A 136 -4.60 20.10 0.79
C SER A 136 -5.74 20.02 1.82
N THR A 137 -6.86 19.38 1.46
CA THR A 137 -8.00 19.15 2.35
C THR A 137 -7.99 17.78 3.03
N LEU A 138 -7.30 16.81 2.43
CA LEU A 138 -7.18 15.44 2.95
C LEU A 138 -6.00 15.30 3.92
N TYR A 139 -4.85 15.84 3.55
CA TYR A 139 -3.61 15.78 4.33
C TYR A 139 -3.46 17.05 5.16
N THR A 140 -4.43 17.30 6.03
CA THR A 140 -4.46 18.48 6.91
C THR A 140 -3.26 18.54 7.86
N LEU A 141 -3.05 19.68 8.51
CA LEU A 141 -1.99 19.83 9.53
C LEU A 141 -2.07 18.76 10.63
N SER A 142 -3.28 18.45 11.12
CA SER A 142 -3.48 17.45 12.17
C SER A 142 -3.23 16.04 11.64
N PHE A 143 -3.68 15.73 10.42
CA PHE A 143 -3.37 14.46 9.76
C PHE A 143 -1.87 14.22 9.68
N GLN A 144 -1.12 15.21 9.21
CA GLN A 144 0.35 15.14 9.12
C GLN A 144 1.01 14.96 10.50
N ALA A 145 0.48 15.63 11.54
CA ALA A 145 0.99 15.50 12.90
C ALA A 145 0.79 14.08 13.46
N VAL A 146 -0.36 13.46 13.18
CA VAL A 146 -0.63 12.06 13.53
C VAL A 146 0.34 11.13 12.79
N CYS A 147 0.54 11.31 11.48
CA CYS A 147 1.54 10.54 10.74
C CYS A 147 2.91 10.61 11.42
N ILE A 148 3.41 11.82 11.71
CA ILE A 148 4.75 12.03 12.24
C ILE A 148 4.91 11.55 13.68
N ALA A 149 4.00 11.93 14.57
CA ALA A 149 4.15 11.65 16.00
C ALA A 149 3.73 10.23 16.37
N GLN A 150 2.67 9.70 15.74
CA GLN A 150 2.10 8.40 16.10
C GLN A 150 2.49 7.28 15.15
N ILE A 151 2.47 7.50 13.83
CA ILE A 151 2.66 6.39 12.88
C ILE A 151 4.15 6.10 12.69
N LEU A 152 4.97 7.13 12.47
CA LEU A 152 6.41 6.95 12.24
C LEU A 152 7.12 6.34 13.47
N SER A 153 6.67 6.64 14.68
CA SER A 153 7.25 6.11 15.93
C SER A 153 6.99 4.62 16.14
N GLN A 154 5.96 4.06 15.50
CA GLN A 154 5.64 2.63 15.57
C GLN A 154 6.45 1.77 14.59
N ALA A 155 7.13 2.40 13.63
CA ALA A 155 7.93 1.73 12.62
C ALA A 155 9.42 1.74 13.02
N PRO A 156 10.03 0.59 13.35
CA PRO A 156 11.43 0.52 13.77
C PRO A 156 12.39 1.19 12.79
N SER A 157 12.15 1.06 11.48
CA SER A 157 12.97 1.68 10.44
C SER A 157 12.89 3.22 10.37
N LEU A 158 11.86 3.81 10.97
CA LEU A 158 11.58 5.25 10.93
C LEU A 158 11.68 5.94 12.29
N ASN A 159 11.70 5.19 13.39
CA ASN A 159 11.66 5.74 14.74
C ASN A 159 12.79 6.76 15.00
N GLU A 160 14.02 6.47 14.57
CA GLU A 160 15.16 7.40 14.68
C GLU A 160 15.00 8.68 13.84
N LEU A 161 14.10 8.67 12.85
CA LEU A 161 13.85 9.80 11.95
C LEU A 161 12.70 10.68 12.45
N VAL A 162 11.96 10.27 13.49
CA VAL A 162 10.85 11.04 14.07
C VAL A 162 11.28 12.44 14.51
N PRO A 163 12.40 12.66 15.23
CA PRO A 163 12.84 14.01 15.60
C PRO A 163 13.04 14.92 14.38
N LEU A 164 13.71 14.41 13.34
CA LEU A 164 13.92 15.14 12.08
C LEU A 164 12.59 15.46 11.38
N ALA A 165 11.64 14.52 11.37
CA ALA A 165 10.33 14.73 10.77
C ALA A 165 9.50 15.79 11.53
N ARG A 166 9.57 15.80 12.87
CA ARG A 166 8.96 16.84 13.72
C ARG A 166 9.56 18.21 13.44
N GLU A 167 10.89 18.30 13.37
CA GLU A 167 11.58 19.54 13.03
C GLU A 167 11.21 20.03 11.62
N ALA A 168 11.21 19.15 10.62
CA ALA A 168 10.80 19.48 9.26
C ALA A 168 9.37 20.02 9.21
N TYR A 169 8.44 19.40 9.95
CA TYR A 169 7.06 19.88 10.08
C TYR A 169 6.98 21.28 10.68
N LEU A 170 7.62 21.50 11.83
CA LEU A 170 7.60 22.81 12.49
C LEU A 170 8.27 23.90 11.65
N ALA A 171 9.38 23.57 10.98
CA ALA A 171 10.09 24.46 10.07
C ALA A 171 9.25 24.79 8.83
N PHE A 172 8.48 23.82 8.30
CA PHE A 172 7.63 24.02 7.13
C PHE A 172 6.55 25.06 7.42
N TYR A 173 5.86 24.91 8.55
CA TYR A 173 4.85 25.85 9.02
C TYR A 173 5.44 27.16 9.58
N SER A 174 6.75 27.18 9.85
CA SER A 174 7.53 28.39 10.11
C SER A 174 8.05 29.08 8.84
N GLY A 175 7.67 28.62 7.64
CA GLY A 175 8.01 29.26 6.38
C GLY A 175 9.26 28.73 5.67
N TYR A 176 10.00 27.80 6.28
CA TYR A 176 11.21 27.17 5.72
C TYR A 176 10.88 25.97 4.82
N ARG A 177 9.93 26.15 3.89
CA ARG A 177 9.29 25.05 3.15
C ARG A 177 10.28 24.18 2.37
N SER A 178 11.18 24.79 1.60
CA SER A 178 12.14 24.05 0.78
C SER A 178 13.10 23.23 1.64
N SER A 179 13.56 23.79 2.77
CA SER A 179 14.45 23.08 3.71
C SER A 179 13.76 21.87 4.34
N SER A 180 12.49 22.01 4.74
CA SER A 180 11.69 20.92 5.28
C SER A 180 11.49 19.79 4.27
N ILE A 181 11.19 20.11 3.02
CA ILE A 181 11.03 19.11 1.96
C ILE A 181 12.37 18.41 1.70
N ALA A 182 13.45 19.17 1.56
CA ALA A 182 14.79 18.63 1.34
C ALA A 182 15.25 17.69 2.46
N ALA A 183 14.86 17.97 3.72
CA ALA A 183 15.15 17.10 4.85
C ALA A 183 14.43 15.74 4.77
N LEU A 184 13.23 15.68 4.21
CA LEU A 184 12.41 14.46 4.16
C LEU A 184 12.67 13.58 2.92
N ILE A 185 13.26 14.11 1.84
CA ILE A 185 13.55 13.28 0.65
C ILE A 185 14.52 12.13 1.00
N PRO A 186 15.68 12.36 1.66
CA PRO A 186 16.60 11.29 2.03
C PRO A 186 16.04 10.32 3.08
N THR A 187 15.08 10.76 3.91
CA THR A 187 14.54 9.90 4.97
C THR A 187 13.74 8.72 4.41
N LEU A 188 13.16 8.85 3.22
CA LEU A 188 12.42 7.74 2.60
C LEU A 188 13.37 6.61 2.16
N GLU A 189 14.50 6.96 1.55
CA GLU A 189 15.57 6.01 1.22
C GLU A 189 16.20 5.42 2.49
N GLY A 190 16.45 6.25 3.49
CA GLY A 190 16.98 5.84 4.78
C GLY A 190 16.05 4.88 5.53
N GLY A 191 14.74 5.15 5.53
CA GLY A 191 13.71 4.29 6.13
C GLY A 191 13.65 2.96 5.41
N LEU A 192 13.54 2.99 4.07
CA LEU A 192 13.54 1.77 3.28
C LEU A 192 14.79 0.96 3.60
N SER A 193 15.96 1.60 3.68
CA SER A 193 17.27 1.03 4.06
C SER A 193 17.31 0.33 5.43
N ARG A 194 16.45 0.71 6.37
CA ARG A 194 16.46 0.15 7.72
C ARG A 194 15.50 -1.03 7.91
N ILE A 195 14.44 -1.18 7.09
CA ILE A 195 13.46 -2.30 7.16
C ILE A 195 14.16 -3.67 7.17
N ARG A 196 15.29 -3.80 6.48
CA ARG A 196 16.08 -5.02 6.49
C ARG A 196 17.57 -4.74 6.32
N PRO A 197 18.46 -5.44 7.04
CA PRO A 197 19.88 -5.47 6.74
C PRO A 197 20.11 -5.89 5.28
N HIS A 198 20.86 -5.08 4.54
CA HIS A 198 21.17 -5.38 3.13
C HIS A 198 22.47 -6.16 3.06
N THR A 199 22.57 -7.01 2.05
CA THR A 199 23.89 -7.39 1.54
C THR A 199 24.44 -6.23 0.71
N ARG A 200 25.74 -5.92 0.83
CA ARG A 200 26.39 -4.76 0.18
C ARG A 200 26.19 -4.64 -1.34
N SER A 201 25.76 -5.71 -2.02
CA SER A 201 25.63 -5.78 -3.49
C SER A 201 24.19 -5.72 -4.00
N GLU A 202 23.19 -5.62 -3.12
CA GLU A 202 21.80 -5.68 -3.56
C GLU A 202 21.34 -4.38 -4.21
N LYS A 203 20.76 -4.49 -5.41
CA LYS A 203 20.16 -3.37 -6.13
C LYS A 203 18.87 -2.90 -5.43
N LEU A 204 18.67 -1.58 -5.37
CA LEU A 204 17.52 -0.94 -4.73
C LEU A 204 16.17 -1.52 -5.17
N PHE A 205 15.95 -1.71 -6.47
CA PHE A 205 14.67 -2.22 -6.99
C PHE A 205 14.39 -3.67 -6.59
N VAL A 206 15.43 -4.53 -6.57
CA VAL A 206 15.31 -5.91 -6.06
C VAL A 206 14.91 -5.91 -4.60
N ARG A 207 15.45 -4.97 -3.83
CA ARG A 207 15.13 -4.81 -2.42
C ARG A 207 13.69 -4.35 -2.21
N ILE A 208 13.24 -3.35 -2.97
CA ILE A 208 11.84 -2.89 -2.99
C ILE A 208 10.93 -4.09 -3.28
N ASP A 209 11.17 -4.80 -4.39
CA ASP A 209 10.31 -5.92 -4.79
C ASP A 209 10.19 -6.95 -3.66
N ARG A 210 11.29 -7.34 -3.03
CA ARG A 210 11.25 -8.34 -1.96
C ARG A 210 10.55 -7.86 -0.67
N ILE A 211 10.72 -6.61 -0.26
CA ILE A 211 10.01 -6.06 0.90
C ILE A 211 8.50 -6.14 0.65
N PHE A 212 8.07 -5.66 -0.52
CA PHE A 212 6.66 -5.63 -0.85
C PHE A 212 6.11 -7.02 -1.17
N ASP A 213 6.89 -7.95 -1.73
CA ASP A 213 6.44 -9.33 -1.98
C ASP A 213 6.13 -10.03 -0.66
N LYS A 214 6.97 -9.81 0.35
CA LYS A 214 6.73 -10.33 1.70
C LYS A 214 5.54 -9.65 2.38
N ALA A 215 5.39 -8.34 2.25
CA ALA A 215 4.22 -7.62 2.78
C ALA A 215 2.91 -8.07 2.10
N ILE A 216 2.92 -8.28 0.78
CA ILE A 216 1.77 -8.81 0.03
C ILE A 216 1.48 -10.27 0.40
N ALA A 217 2.51 -11.09 0.63
CA ALA A 217 2.30 -12.44 1.15
C ALA A 217 1.59 -12.41 2.51
N THR A 218 2.00 -11.52 3.42
CA THR A 218 1.28 -11.30 4.68
C THR A 218 -0.17 -10.83 4.43
N ALA A 219 -0.40 -9.93 3.48
CA ALA A 219 -1.76 -9.51 3.09
C ALA A 219 -2.61 -10.66 2.56
N SER A 220 -2.02 -11.57 1.77
CA SER A 220 -2.72 -12.75 1.27
C SER A 220 -3.17 -13.69 2.39
N GLU A 221 -2.36 -13.86 3.44
CA GLU A 221 -2.72 -14.68 4.59
C GLU A 221 -3.93 -14.09 5.33
N TRP A 222 -4.02 -12.77 5.44
CA TRP A 222 -5.16 -12.08 6.03
C TRP A 222 -6.41 -12.16 5.15
N HIS A 223 -6.24 -12.05 3.83
CA HIS A 223 -7.34 -12.12 2.89
C HIS A 223 -8.11 -13.44 2.99
N PHE A 224 -7.40 -14.54 3.22
CA PHE A 224 -7.95 -15.89 3.36
C PHE A 224 -7.99 -16.40 4.80
N GLU A 225 -7.84 -15.52 5.80
CA GLU A 225 -7.94 -15.86 7.24
C GLU A 225 -6.96 -16.96 7.71
N MET A 226 -5.82 -17.12 7.04
CA MET A 226 -4.84 -18.21 7.24
C MET A 226 -4.07 -18.13 8.57
N ARG A 227 -4.35 -17.13 9.41
CA ARG A 227 -3.66 -16.87 10.69
C ARG A 227 -4.43 -17.36 11.93
N GLY A 228 -5.55 -18.06 11.74
CA GLY A 228 -6.28 -18.70 12.82
C GLY A 228 -5.59 -19.96 13.35
N GLU A 229 -6.22 -20.60 14.34
CA GLU A 229 -5.76 -21.88 14.90
C GLU A 229 -5.78 -23.01 13.85
N GLN A 230 -6.65 -22.88 12.83
CA GLN A 230 -6.80 -23.84 11.75
C GLN A 230 -5.80 -23.59 10.63
N LYS A 231 -5.17 -24.66 10.14
CA LYS A 231 -4.26 -24.59 9.00
C LYS A 231 -5.06 -24.51 7.72
N ILE A 232 -5.05 -23.36 7.07
CA ILE A 232 -5.77 -23.15 5.81
C ILE A 232 -4.80 -23.30 4.63
N TRP A 233 -5.16 -24.16 3.69
CA TRP A 233 -4.49 -24.31 2.40
C TRP A 233 -5.28 -23.57 1.32
N VAL A 234 -4.58 -22.78 0.52
CA VAL A 234 -5.12 -22.02 -0.62
C VAL A 234 -4.22 -22.27 -1.83
N PRO A 235 -4.77 -22.40 -3.06
CA PRO A 235 -3.93 -22.55 -4.25
C PRO A 235 -3.04 -21.32 -4.45
N GLN A 236 -1.77 -21.56 -4.79
CA GLN A 236 -0.71 -20.54 -4.78
C GLN A 236 -1.01 -19.35 -5.71
N GLU A 237 -1.68 -19.58 -6.83
CA GLU A 237 -2.04 -18.53 -7.78
C GLU A 237 -3.00 -17.48 -7.19
N TYR A 238 -3.77 -17.83 -6.15
CA TYR A 238 -4.65 -16.90 -5.42
C TYR A 238 -3.93 -16.13 -4.31
N LEU A 239 -2.70 -16.52 -3.96
CA LEU A 239 -1.86 -15.81 -2.99
C LEU A 239 -0.95 -14.76 -3.65
N THR A 240 -1.08 -14.59 -4.97
CA THR A 240 -0.24 -13.68 -5.75
C THR A 240 -0.79 -12.27 -5.80
N CYS A 241 0.11 -11.28 -5.99
CA CYS A 241 -0.29 -9.91 -6.31
C CYS A 241 -1.20 -9.87 -7.55
N ASP A 242 -0.95 -10.69 -8.58
CA ASP A 242 -1.75 -10.73 -9.81
C ASP A 242 -3.24 -10.96 -9.52
N PHE A 243 -3.56 -11.96 -8.70
CA PHE A 243 -4.93 -12.20 -8.28
C PHE A 243 -5.43 -11.09 -7.35
N LEU A 244 -4.71 -10.82 -6.26
CA LEU A 244 -5.16 -10.00 -5.14
C LEU A 244 -5.24 -8.50 -5.44
N PHE A 245 -4.53 -8.01 -6.46
CA PHE A 245 -4.53 -6.58 -6.84
C PHE A 245 -5.95 -6.03 -7.10
N SER A 246 -6.89 -6.90 -7.50
CA SER A 246 -8.29 -6.54 -7.73
C SER A 246 -9.27 -7.01 -6.65
N GLN A 247 -8.76 -7.63 -5.60
CA GLN A 247 -9.55 -8.31 -4.56
C GLN A 247 -9.33 -7.72 -3.17
N ASP A 248 -8.14 -7.15 -2.93
CA ASP A 248 -7.71 -6.72 -1.62
C ASP A 248 -7.14 -5.29 -1.66
N GLU A 249 -7.75 -4.39 -0.89
CA GLU A 249 -7.40 -2.97 -0.88
C GLU A 249 -6.00 -2.71 -0.30
N VAL A 250 -5.54 -3.55 0.63
CA VAL A 250 -4.18 -3.47 1.19
C VAL A 250 -3.18 -3.86 0.11
N VAL A 251 -3.43 -4.94 -0.63
CA VAL A 251 -2.56 -5.34 -1.75
C VAL A 251 -2.53 -4.27 -2.84
N PHE A 252 -3.67 -3.67 -3.18
CA PHE A 252 -3.73 -2.56 -4.15
C PHE A 252 -2.89 -1.35 -3.70
N THR A 253 -2.98 -0.98 -2.43
CA THR A 253 -2.18 0.10 -1.82
C THR A 253 -0.69 -0.23 -1.85
N LEU A 254 -0.30 -1.42 -1.40
CA LEU A 254 1.09 -1.87 -1.40
C LEU A 254 1.68 -1.89 -2.82
N GLU A 255 0.95 -2.42 -3.78
CA GLU A 255 1.44 -2.53 -5.16
C GLU A 255 1.52 -1.16 -5.86
N THR A 256 0.54 -0.28 -5.68
CA THR A 256 0.62 1.08 -6.24
C THR A 256 1.75 1.89 -5.60
N TYR A 257 2.01 1.70 -4.30
CA TYR A 257 3.14 2.33 -3.62
C TYR A 257 4.49 1.79 -4.11
N ARG A 258 4.61 0.47 -4.28
CA ARG A 258 5.77 -0.18 -4.91
C ARG A 258 6.06 0.42 -6.29
N ARG A 259 5.03 0.55 -7.14
CA ARG A 259 5.15 1.14 -8.47
C ARG A 259 5.65 2.58 -8.39
N TRP A 260 5.02 3.42 -7.55
CA TRP A 260 5.44 4.81 -7.36
C TRP A 260 6.91 4.94 -6.92
N LEU A 261 7.38 4.09 -5.99
CA LEU A 261 8.78 4.09 -5.58
C LEU A 261 9.72 3.82 -6.76
N LYS A 262 9.38 2.87 -7.64
CA LYS A 262 10.24 2.45 -8.75
C LYS A 262 10.14 3.36 -9.98
N THR A 263 8.96 3.88 -10.29
CA THR A 263 8.69 4.62 -11.54
C THR A 263 8.65 6.14 -11.33
N SER A 264 8.60 6.61 -10.09
CA SER A 264 8.57 8.05 -9.79
C SER A 264 9.67 8.44 -8.83
N PHE A 265 9.66 7.92 -7.60
CA PHE A 265 10.56 8.44 -6.56
C PHE A 265 12.04 8.08 -6.76
N PHE A 266 12.33 6.83 -7.14
CA PHE A 266 13.69 6.31 -7.39
C PHE A 266 13.96 6.02 -8.87
N ALA A 267 13.12 6.51 -9.78
CA ALA A 267 13.38 6.39 -11.20
C ALA A 267 14.70 7.09 -11.56
N ASP A 268 15.47 6.50 -12.47
CA ASP A 268 16.66 7.14 -13.01
C ASP A 268 16.30 8.47 -13.67
N THR A 269 17.20 9.45 -13.61
CA THR A 269 17.00 10.80 -14.16
C THR A 269 16.51 10.76 -15.61
N ASP A 270 17.09 9.90 -16.46
CA ASP A 270 16.76 9.79 -17.88
C ASP A 270 15.39 9.13 -18.15
N GLN A 271 14.82 8.46 -17.15
CA GLN A 271 13.55 7.75 -17.24
C GLN A 271 12.40 8.50 -16.56
N TYR A 272 12.71 9.59 -15.84
CA TYR A 272 11.74 10.38 -15.10
C TYR A 272 11.26 11.58 -15.93
N ASP A 273 9.96 11.62 -16.22
CA ASP A 273 9.30 12.68 -17.01
C ASP A 273 8.22 13.44 -16.20
N GLY A 274 8.28 13.33 -14.88
CA GLY A 274 7.21 13.76 -13.99
C GLY A 274 7.16 15.27 -13.71
N PRO A 275 5.96 15.90 -13.73
CA PRO A 275 5.81 17.34 -13.55
C PRO A 275 6.13 17.85 -12.13
N THR A 276 6.08 17.00 -11.10
CA THR A 276 6.35 17.42 -9.72
C THR A 276 7.83 17.47 -9.37
N ALA A 277 8.68 16.81 -10.17
CA ALA A 277 10.08 16.52 -9.85
C ALA A 277 10.29 15.94 -8.44
N LEU A 278 9.29 15.29 -7.84
CA LEU A 278 9.41 14.57 -6.58
C LEU A 278 10.11 13.22 -6.83
N ASN A 279 11.37 13.33 -7.23
CA ASN A 279 12.27 12.23 -7.55
C ASN A 279 13.60 12.47 -6.84
N ARG A 280 14.15 11.40 -6.26
CA ARG A 280 15.37 11.44 -5.45
C ARG A 280 16.61 11.85 -6.25
N HIS A 281 16.75 11.36 -7.47
CA HIS A 281 17.90 11.69 -8.32
C HIS A 281 17.81 13.12 -8.87
N MET A 282 16.61 13.55 -9.28
CA MET A 282 16.33 14.94 -9.68
C MET A 282 16.68 15.93 -8.56
N PHE A 283 16.31 15.60 -7.31
CA PHE A 283 16.69 16.37 -6.13
C PHE A 283 18.20 16.36 -5.90
N ALA A 284 18.83 15.18 -5.86
CA ALA A 284 20.26 15.05 -5.55
C ALA A 284 21.17 15.76 -6.55
N HIS A 285 20.78 15.80 -7.82
CA HIS A 285 21.51 16.48 -8.90
C HIS A 285 21.02 17.92 -9.14
N ASN A 286 20.03 18.39 -8.37
CA ASN A 286 19.45 19.74 -8.47
C ASN A 286 19.00 20.11 -9.90
N ILE A 287 18.38 19.17 -10.61
CA ILE A 287 18.04 19.31 -12.04
C ILE A 287 16.82 20.21 -12.24
N HIS A 288 15.82 20.10 -11.38
CA HIS A 288 14.62 20.93 -11.38
C HIS A 288 14.32 21.42 -9.97
N LEU A 289 13.70 22.60 -9.83
CA LEU A 289 13.33 23.17 -8.52
C LEU A 289 11.87 22.86 -8.13
N SER A 290 11.09 22.19 -8.99
CA SER A 290 9.68 21.86 -8.73
C SER A 290 9.49 20.90 -7.54
N TRP A 291 10.54 20.22 -7.08
CA TRP A 291 10.47 19.47 -5.82
C TRP A 291 10.14 20.36 -4.63
N GLN A 292 10.41 21.68 -4.68
CA GLN A 292 10.12 22.64 -3.60
C GLN A 292 8.64 23.00 -3.44
N GLN A 293 7.75 22.48 -4.30
CA GLN A 293 6.32 22.75 -4.22
C GLN A 293 5.75 22.31 -2.86
N PRO A 294 4.94 23.14 -2.17
CA PRO A 294 4.46 22.84 -0.82
C PRO A 294 3.74 21.51 -0.68
N SER A 295 3.01 21.07 -1.72
CA SER A 295 2.30 19.78 -1.76
C SER A 295 3.23 18.58 -1.64
N ASN A 296 4.52 18.71 -2.02
CA ASN A 296 5.49 17.64 -1.86
C ASN A 296 5.83 17.36 -0.40
N PHE A 297 5.66 18.33 0.51
CA PHE A 297 5.82 18.10 1.94
C PHE A 297 4.77 17.10 2.44
N GLU A 298 3.50 17.35 2.11
CA GLU A 298 2.37 16.49 2.48
C GLU A 298 2.55 15.08 1.91
N ARG A 299 2.93 14.99 0.64
CA ARG A 299 3.29 13.73 -0.03
C ARG A 299 4.39 12.99 0.73
N LEU A 300 5.50 13.63 1.07
CA LEU A 300 6.61 12.97 1.77
C LEU A 300 6.20 12.45 3.16
N VAL A 301 5.41 13.22 3.91
CA VAL A 301 4.88 12.78 5.22
C VAL A 301 4.01 11.54 5.06
N VAL A 302 3.09 11.54 4.09
CA VAL A 302 2.20 10.39 3.82
C VAL A 302 3.01 9.19 3.35
N ALA A 303 3.98 9.38 2.44
CA ALA A 303 4.84 8.30 1.94
C ALA A 303 5.66 7.66 3.08
N LEU A 304 6.23 8.45 3.98
CA LEU A 304 6.94 7.93 5.16
C LEU A 304 6.00 7.13 6.07
N ALA A 305 4.81 7.64 6.37
CA ALA A 305 3.84 6.90 7.17
C ALA A 305 3.41 5.59 6.49
N THR A 306 3.16 5.61 5.17
CA THR A 306 2.85 4.40 4.39
C THR A 306 4.02 3.41 4.39
N LEU A 307 5.28 3.89 4.36
CA LEU A 307 6.46 3.03 4.48
C LEU A 307 6.50 2.30 5.83
N GLY A 308 6.14 2.99 6.93
CA GLY A 308 5.96 2.35 8.23
C GLY A 308 4.90 1.26 8.21
N PHE A 309 3.75 1.51 7.57
CA PHE A 309 2.74 0.49 7.36
C PHE A 309 3.30 -0.72 6.59
N VAL A 310 4.03 -0.49 5.49
CA VAL A 310 4.69 -1.58 4.73
C VAL A 310 5.61 -2.41 5.62
N GLU A 311 6.42 -1.78 6.47
CA GLU A 311 7.29 -2.48 7.44
C GLU A 311 6.47 -3.37 8.39
N SER A 312 5.36 -2.85 8.94
CA SER A 312 4.51 -3.62 9.87
C SER A 312 3.88 -4.87 9.23
N TRP A 313 3.60 -4.83 7.92
CA TRP A 313 3.11 -5.99 7.15
C TRP A 313 4.24 -6.91 6.70
N TYR A 314 5.41 -6.36 6.39
CA TYR A 314 6.61 -7.12 6.08
C TYR A 314 7.04 -8.01 7.27
N ASP A 315 7.10 -7.43 8.47
CA ASP A 315 7.45 -8.14 9.71
C ASP A 315 6.26 -8.87 10.36
N ALA A 316 5.06 -8.72 9.79
CA ALA A 316 3.83 -9.32 10.28
C ALA A 316 3.47 -8.96 11.74
N THR A 317 3.98 -7.83 12.24
CA THR A 317 3.67 -7.27 13.57
C THR A 317 2.31 -6.59 13.59
N HIS A 318 1.87 -6.04 12.44
CA HIS A 318 0.63 -5.26 12.31
C HIS A 318 0.54 -4.10 13.30
N ALA A 319 1.70 -3.56 13.70
CA ALA A 319 1.77 -2.45 14.65
C ALA A 319 0.98 -1.24 14.14
N ILE A 320 1.03 -0.96 12.83
CA ILE A 320 0.31 0.16 12.22
C ILE A 320 -1.00 -0.34 11.61
N SER A 321 -2.10 0.17 12.13
CA SER A 321 -3.45 -0.15 11.68
C SER A 321 -3.74 0.38 10.27
N PRO A 322 -4.51 -0.35 9.44
CA PRO A 322 -5.09 0.20 8.21
C PRO A 322 -6.14 1.29 8.48
N LEU A 323 -6.69 1.35 9.71
CA LEU A 323 -7.54 2.46 10.14
C LEU A 323 -6.66 3.60 10.66
N PHE A 324 -6.94 4.82 10.23
CA PHE A 324 -6.20 5.98 10.69
C PHE A 324 -6.40 6.15 12.20
N PRO A 325 -5.33 6.28 13.01
CA PRO A 325 -5.48 6.37 14.44
C PRO A 325 -6.11 7.70 14.84
N GLU A 326 -6.86 7.66 15.94
CA GLU A 326 -7.31 8.89 16.60
C GLU A 326 -6.11 9.70 17.09
N ILE A 327 -6.27 11.02 17.11
CA ILE A 327 -5.24 11.94 17.57
C ILE A 327 -5.02 11.74 19.07
N ASN A 328 -3.76 11.61 19.49
CA ASN A 328 -3.34 11.49 20.89
C ASN A 328 -2.63 12.76 21.36
N ASP A 329 -2.10 12.75 22.60
CA ASP A 329 -1.44 13.93 23.18
C ASP A 329 -0.21 14.38 22.39
N GLU A 330 0.64 13.44 21.94
CA GLU A 330 1.89 13.76 21.24
C GLU A 330 1.66 14.40 19.85
N SER A 331 0.67 13.90 19.11
CA SER A 331 0.28 14.48 17.83
C SER A 331 -0.55 15.75 18.00
N THR A 332 -1.35 15.84 19.05
CA THR A 332 -2.06 17.08 19.43
C THR A 332 -1.07 18.19 19.72
N GLU A 333 -0.01 17.91 20.49
CA GLU A 333 1.03 18.89 20.77
C GLU A 333 1.73 19.35 19.49
N LEU A 334 2.17 18.42 18.64
CA LEU A 334 2.84 18.75 17.38
C LEU A 334 1.92 19.57 16.46
N TRP A 335 0.64 19.20 16.37
CA TRP A 335 -0.36 19.92 15.61
C TRP A 335 -0.53 21.36 16.12
N GLN A 336 -0.70 21.55 17.43
CA GLN A 336 -0.85 22.88 18.03
C GLN A 336 0.38 23.76 17.81
N GLN A 337 1.59 23.19 17.89
CA GLN A 337 2.82 23.89 17.58
C GLN A 337 2.87 24.30 16.09
N GLY A 338 2.45 23.41 15.18
CA GLY A 338 2.34 23.69 13.75
C GLY A 338 1.38 24.84 13.44
N VAL A 339 0.18 24.81 14.04
CA VAL A 339 -0.83 25.88 13.92
C VAL A 339 -0.25 27.21 14.40
N ARG A 340 0.35 27.24 15.59
CA ARG A 340 0.95 28.45 16.15
C ARG A 340 2.02 29.03 15.22
N ASN A 341 2.92 28.19 14.70
CA ASN A 341 3.96 28.63 13.78
C ASN A 341 3.37 29.22 12.48
N ALA A 342 2.34 28.57 11.93
CA ALA A 342 1.65 29.07 10.75
C ALA A 342 0.98 30.43 10.99
N GLU A 343 0.35 30.63 12.15
CA GLU A 343 -0.27 31.90 12.54
C GLU A 343 0.76 33.02 12.70
N ILE A 344 1.88 32.74 13.39
CA ILE A 344 3.00 33.69 13.54
C ILE A 344 3.53 34.10 12.16
N GLN A 345 3.73 33.14 11.26
CA GLN A 345 4.20 33.44 9.90
C GLN A 345 3.19 34.24 9.09
N ALA A 346 1.90 33.95 9.23
CA ALA A 346 0.85 34.75 8.59
C ALA A 346 0.88 36.20 9.09
N LEU A 347 1.09 36.42 10.40
CA LEU A 347 1.24 37.75 10.99
C LEU A 347 2.48 38.48 10.47
N ILE A 348 3.64 37.81 10.41
CA ILE A 348 4.87 38.38 9.86
C ILE A 348 4.64 38.84 8.41
N ARG A 349 4.08 37.97 7.55
CA ARG A 349 3.79 38.30 6.14
C ARG A 349 2.83 39.49 5.99
N ARG A 350 1.82 39.59 6.86
CA ARG A 350 0.88 40.73 6.87
C ARG A 350 1.56 42.04 7.28
N ARG A 351 2.53 41.99 8.19
CA ARG A 351 3.29 43.17 8.67
C ARG A 351 4.40 43.58 7.70
N SER A 352 4.99 42.66 6.95
CA SER A 352 6.08 42.94 6.01
C SER A 352 5.64 43.65 4.72
N GLY A 353 4.34 43.76 4.44
CA GLY A 353 3.82 44.38 3.20
C GLY A 353 4.29 43.66 1.92
N PRO A 354 3.79 44.03 0.72
CA PRO A 354 4.42 43.59 -0.52
C PRO A 354 5.77 44.33 -0.65
N GLY A 355 6.86 43.65 -0.26
CA GLY A 355 8.21 44.13 -0.58
C GLY A 355 8.39 44.31 -2.10
N PRO A 356 9.30 45.20 -2.54
CA PRO A 356 9.49 45.50 -3.95
C PRO A 356 9.81 44.23 -4.73
N ARG A 357 9.11 44.01 -5.84
CA ARG A 357 9.45 42.96 -6.80
C ARG A 357 10.83 43.31 -7.38
N LEU A 358 11.84 42.51 -7.05
CA LEU A 358 13.12 42.49 -7.77
C LEU A 358 13.04 41.47 -8.90
#